data_AF-I4B9Y1-F1
#
_entry.id   AF-I4B9Y1-F1
#
_cell.length_a   1.000
_cell.length_b   1.000
_cell.length_c   1.000
_cell.angle_alpha   90.00
_cell.angle_beta   90.00
_cell.angle_gamma   90.00
#
_symmetry.space_group_name_H-M   'P 1'
#
loop_
_entity.id
_entity.type
_entity.pdbx_description
1 polymer ?
#
loop_
_entity_poly.entity_id
_entity_poly.type
_entity_poly.pdbx_seq_one_letter_code
_entity_poly.pdbx_strand_id
1 'polypeptide(L)'
;MKPIKLFRSISISAALILSACWQNTATTINSGECPGASDLDKQIQAIISDKTCITVQDCAYKAYGYKHCGGPSSYLIYSKKNINETELLQKVDGYNSIIEKCVKDSKMSGTCDTPMTPNLSCDSGTCKDKGYSPN
;
A
#
# COMPACT_ATOMS: atom_id res chain seq x y z
N MET A 1 -42.38 -68.25 -8.80
CA MET A 1 -42.50 -67.04 -9.64
C MET A 1 -43.69 -66.22 -9.17
N LYS A 2 -43.46 -65.00 -8.63
CA LYS A 2 -44.39 -63.91 -8.21
C LYS A 2 -45.52 -64.27 -7.20
N PRO A 3 -46.10 -63.29 -6.46
CA PRO A 3 -45.79 -61.86 -6.30
C PRO A 3 -45.50 -61.50 -4.81
N ILE A 4 -45.08 -60.28 -4.48
CA ILE A 4 -45.99 -59.27 -3.89
C ILE A 4 -45.30 -57.92 -3.99
N LYS A 5 -45.99 -56.97 -4.64
CA LYS A 5 -45.71 -55.53 -4.52
C LYS A 5 -46.39 -55.02 -3.27
N LEU A 6 -45.70 -54.21 -2.48
CA LEU A 6 -46.15 -52.96 -1.90
C LEU A 6 -45.11 -52.55 -0.86
N PHE A 7 -44.50 -51.37 -0.99
CA PHE A 7 -44.53 -50.34 0.06
C PHE A 7 -43.76 -49.12 -0.42
N ARG A 8 -44.56 -48.19 -0.94
CA ARG A 8 -44.48 -46.72 -0.86
C ARG A 8 -43.09 -46.11 -0.64
N SER A 9 -42.57 -45.61 -1.76
CA SER A 9 -41.78 -44.38 -1.94
C SER A 9 -41.65 -43.47 -0.72
N ILE A 10 -40.51 -43.54 -0.05
CA ILE A 10 -39.99 -42.44 0.77
C ILE A 10 -39.05 -41.64 -0.13
N SER A 11 -39.53 -40.48 -0.56
CA SER A 11 -38.74 -39.49 -1.27
C SER A 11 -37.65 -38.96 -0.33
N ILE A 12 -36.42 -39.44 -0.51
CA ILE A 12 -35.24 -38.78 0.03
C ILE A 12 -34.72 -37.91 -1.12
N SER A 13 -35.23 -36.69 -1.19
CA SER A 13 -34.70 -35.63 -2.03
C SER A 13 -33.32 -35.25 -1.52
N ALA A 14 -32.30 -35.97 -1.98
CA ALA A 14 -30.91 -35.57 -1.86
C ALA A 14 -30.71 -34.33 -2.75
N ALA A 15 -30.86 -33.15 -2.16
CA ALA A 15 -30.53 -31.88 -2.81
C ALA A 15 -29.00 -31.78 -2.97
N LEU A 16 -28.50 -32.32 -4.09
CA LEU A 16 -27.18 -32.00 -4.63
C LEU A 16 -27.21 -30.58 -5.18
N ILE A 17 -26.96 -29.60 -4.31
CA ILE A 17 -26.64 -28.24 -4.74
C ILE A 17 -25.12 -28.18 -4.94
N LEU A 18 -24.66 -28.55 -6.14
CA LEU A 18 -23.34 -28.20 -6.62
C LEU A 18 -23.35 -26.73 -7.05
N SER A 19 -23.44 -25.82 -6.08
CA SER A 19 -23.12 -24.41 -6.30
C SER A 19 -21.61 -24.27 -6.41
N ALA A 20 -21.08 -24.48 -7.61
CA ALA A 20 -19.79 -23.90 -7.96
C ALA A 20 -19.97 -22.37 -7.95
N CYS A 21 -19.77 -21.75 -6.78
CA CYS A 21 -19.44 -20.34 -6.75
C CYS A 21 -18.08 -20.22 -7.44
N TRP A 22 -18.10 -20.00 -8.75
CA TRP A 22 -16.97 -19.48 -9.50
C TRP A 22 -16.61 -18.18 -8.78
N GLN A 23 -15.58 -18.24 -7.93
CA GLN A 23 -14.97 -17.06 -7.38
C GLN A 23 -14.28 -16.41 -8.56
N ASN A 24 -15.06 -15.59 -9.28
CA ASN A 24 -14.54 -14.54 -10.10
C ASN A 24 -13.64 -13.77 -9.14
N THR A 25 -12.33 -13.97 -9.26
CA THR A 25 -11.35 -13.09 -8.68
C THR A 25 -11.69 -11.73 -9.28
N ALA A 26 -12.50 -10.97 -8.55
CA ALA A 26 -12.65 -9.56 -8.78
C ALA A 26 -11.27 -8.99 -8.49
N THR A 27 -10.44 -8.95 -9.53
CA THR A 27 -9.42 -7.91 -9.62
C THR A 27 -10.24 -6.64 -9.60
N THR A 28 -10.42 -6.07 -8.41
CA THR A 28 -10.86 -4.70 -8.24
C THR A 28 -9.81 -3.86 -8.94
N ILE A 29 -9.98 -3.64 -10.23
CA ILE A 29 -9.23 -2.64 -10.96
C ILE A 29 -9.87 -1.33 -10.53
N ASN A 30 -9.42 -0.76 -9.42
CA ASN A 30 -9.75 0.64 -9.17
C ASN A 30 -9.03 1.43 -10.24
N SER A 31 -9.76 2.29 -10.94
CA SER A 31 -9.27 3.22 -11.95
C SER A 31 -8.38 4.34 -11.36
N GLY A 32 -7.59 4.01 -10.33
CA GLY A 32 -6.65 4.88 -9.63
C GLY A 32 -5.44 4.16 -9.03
N GLU A 33 -5.24 2.88 -9.33
CA GLU A 33 -4.06 2.13 -8.88
C GLU A 33 -3.00 2.11 -10.00
N CYS A 34 -1.91 2.84 -9.77
CA CYS A 34 -0.75 2.84 -10.66
C CYS A 34 -0.10 1.46 -10.67
N PRO A 35 -0.17 0.68 -11.77
CA PRO A 35 0.30 -0.69 -11.78
C PRO A 35 1.78 -0.79 -11.42
N GLY A 36 2.13 -1.71 -10.52
CA GLY A 36 3.51 -1.91 -10.04
C GLY A 36 3.95 -0.98 -8.91
N ALA A 37 3.21 0.09 -8.58
CA ALA A 37 3.55 0.95 -7.45
C ALA A 37 3.29 0.27 -6.09
N SER A 38 2.25 -0.58 -6.00
CA SER A 38 1.86 -1.26 -4.76
C SER A 38 2.98 -2.15 -4.18
N ASP A 39 3.70 -2.88 -5.02
CA ASP A 39 4.74 -3.79 -4.55
C ASP A 39 6.00 -3.06 -4.12
N LEU A 40 6.34 -1.94 -4.76
CA LEU A 40 7.42 -1.07 -4.29
C LEU A 40 7.06 -0.40 -2.98
N ASP A 41 5.83 0.10 -2.83
CA ASP A 41 5.35 0.69 -1.58
C ASP A 41 5.50 -0.30 -0.42
N LYS A 42 5.01 -1.53 -0.56
CA LYS A 42 5.15 -2.58 0.47
C LYS A 42 6.61 -2.83 0.85
N GLN A 43 7.51 -2.92 -0.12
CA GLN A 43 8.95 -3.11 0.13
C GLN A 43 9.56 -1.92 0.87
N ILE A 44 9.19 -0.70 0.48
CA ILE A 44 9.65 0.53 1.13
C ILE A 44 9.17 0.58 2.58
N GLN A 45 7.87 0.34 2.82
CA GLN A 45 7.30 0.31 4.17
C GLN A 45 7.97 -0.74 5.07
N ALA A 46 8.30 -1.91 4.51
CA ALA A 46 9.03 -2.94 5.23
C ALA A 46 10.43 -2.46 5.64
N ILE A 47 11.18 -1.82 4.72
CA ILE A 47 12.53 -1.29 5.01
C ILE A 47 12.48 -0.22 6.10
N ILE A 48 11.52 0.71 6.05
CA ILE A 48 11.45 1.84 6.98
C ILE A 48 10.66 1.55 8.27
N SER A 49 10.24 0.30 8.47
CA SER A 49 9.43 -0.11 9.61
C SER A 49 10.15 0.13 10.94
N ASP A 50 11.47 -0.07 10.97
CA ASP A 50 12.31 0.31 12.09
C ASP A 50 12.74 1.78 11.99
N LYS A 51 12.21 2.59 12.93
CA LYS A 51 12.51 4.02 13.04
C LYS A 51 13.38 4.34 14.25
N THR A 52 14.08 3.34 14.81
CA THR A 52 14.89 3.51 16.03
C THR A 52 16.02 4.51 15.81
N CYS A 53 16.24 5.40 16.78
CA CYS A 53 17.31 6.39 16.75
C CYS A 53 17.90 6.61 18.14
N ILE A 54 19.14 7.11 18.19
CA ILE A 54 19.78 7.63 19.41
C ILE A 54 19.83 9.16 19.33
N THR A 55 20.12 9.69 18.14
CA THR A 55 20.20 11.12 17.88
C THR A 55 19.43 11.48 16.61
N VAL A 56 19.11 12.76 16.41
CA VAL A 56 18.43 13.22 15.19
C VAL A 56 19.25 12.93 13.91
N GLN A 57 20.58 12.82 14.02
CA GLN A 57 21.48 12.50 12.92
C GLN A 57 21.27 11.08 12.36
N ASP A 58 20.64 10.20 13.12
CA ASP A 58 20.23 8.86 12.66
C ASP A 58 18.99 8.93 11.76
N CYS A 59 18.22 10.01 11.84
CA CYS A 59 16.98 10.20 11.10
C CYS A 59 17.24 10.87 9.76
N ALA A 60 16.44 10.49 8.76
CA ALA A 60 16.42 11.13 7.45
C ALA A 60 15.00 11.15 6.90
N TYR A 61 14.78 11.97 5.87
CA TYR A 61 13.54 11.94 5.11
C TYR A 61 13.80 11.95 3.60
N LYS A 62 12.84 11.42 2.85
CA LYS A 62 12.86 11.41 1.38
C LYS A 62 11.48 11.74 0.83
N ALA A 63 11.45 12.55 -0.23
CA ALA A 63 10.25 12.90 -0.96
C ALA A 63 9.54 11.65 -1.52
N TYR A 64 8.22 11.56 -1.36
CA TYR A 64 7.46 10.35 -1.66
C TYR A 64 6.16 10.63 -2.40
N GLY A 65 5.89 9.83 -3.43
CA GLY A 65 4.80 10.02 -4.37
C GLY A 65 5.02 11.22 -5.31
N TYR A 66 3.98 11.53 -6.09
CA TYR A 66 3.96 12.65 -7.00
C TYR A 66 2.54 13.19 -7.13
N LYS A 67 2.37 14.52 -7.09
CA LYS A 67 1.07 15.19 -7.27
C LYS A 67 0.92 15.67 -8.72
N HIS A 68 -0.33 15.79 -9.18
CA HIS A 68 -0.63 16.25 -10.54
C HIS A 68 -0.09 17.66 -10.83
N CYS A 69 -0.15 18.57 -9.86
CA CYS A 69 0.39 19.93 -9.97
C CYS A 69 1.92 19.99 -9.82
N GLY A 70 2.59 18.84 -9.68
CA GLY A 70 4.02 18.72 -9.46
C GLY A 70 4.39 18.60 -7.98
N GLY A 71 5.62 18.10 -7.76
CA GLY A 71 6.17 17.88 -6.42
C GLY A 71 5.69 16.59 -5.76
N PRO A 72 6.27 16.23 -4.60
CA PRO A 72 5.90 15.01 -3.89
C PRO A 72 4.53 15.12 -3.23
N SER A 73 3.92 13.97 -2.98
CA SER A 73 2.67 13.88 -2.22
C SER A 73 2.91 14.00 -0.72
N SER A 74 4.04 13.47 -0.23
CA SER A 74 4.43 13.48 1.17
C SER A 74 5.94 13.28 1.32
N TYR A 75 6.40 13.11 2.56
CA TYR A 75 7.77 12.72 2.87
C TYR A 75 7.77 11.45 3.73
N LEU A 76 8.63 10.49 3.39
CA LEU A 76 8.93 9.35 4.24
C LEU A 76 9.98 9.74 5.26
N ILE A 77 9.78 9.35 6.50
CA ILE A 77 10.75 9.51 7.59
C ILE A 77 11.23 8.13 7.99
N TYR A 78 12.55 7.96 8.03
CA TYR A 78 13.20 6.69 8.30
C TYR A 78 14.45 6.86 9.18
N SER A 79 14.88 5.76 9.79
CA SER A 79 16.18 5.67 10.46
C SER A 79 17.21 5.07 9.51
N LYS A 80 18.43 5.60 9.51
CA LYS A 80 19.56 5.07 8.72
C LYS A 80 20.26 3.88 9.40
N LYS A 81 19.94 3.56 10.66
CA LYS A 81 20.76 2.64 11.46
C LYS A 81 20.74 1.19 11.01
N ASN A 82 19.57 0.69 10.63
CA ASN A 82 19.36 -0.74 10.43
C ASN A 82 18.89 -1.05 9.00
N ILE A 83 19.17 -0.15 8.05
CA ILE A 83 18.71 -0.27 6.66
C ILE A 83 19.86 -0.10 5.68
N ASN A 84 19.69 -0.65 4.48
CA ASN A 84 20.48 -0.26 3.33
C ASN A 84 19.86 0.99 2.69
N GLU A 85 20.40 2.17 3.01
CA GLU A 85 19.85 3.44 2.53
C GLU A 85 19.88 3.56 1.01
N THR A 86 20.92 3.05 0.34
CA THR A 86 21.01 3.05 -1.12
C THR A 86 19.86 2.26 -1.75
N GLU A 87 19.56 1.07 -1.21
CA GLU A 87 18.44 0.25 -1.69
C GLU A 87 17.09 0.95 -1.46
N LEU A 88 16.89 1.56 -0.28
CA LEU A 88 15.69 2.32 0.01
C LEU A 88 15.48 3.44 -1.01
N LEU A 89 16.52 4.25 -1.25
CA LEU A 89 16.44 5.39 -2.16
C LEU A 89 16.14 4.96 -3.60
N GLN A 90 16.75 3.86 -4.07
CA GLN A 90 16.46 3.30 -5.39
C GLN A 90 15.00 2.85 -5.53
N LYS A 91 14.45 2.19 -4.50
CA LYS A 91 13.03 1.78 -4.51
C LYS A 91 12.09 2.98 -4.48
N VAL A 92 12.40 3.99 -3.65
CA VAL A 92 11.61 5.22 -3.57
C VAL A 92 11.61 5.98 -4.89
N ASP A 93 12.77 6.11 -5.55
CA ASP A 93 12.87 6.78 -6.85
C ASP A 93 12.10 6.00 -7.93
N GLY A 94 12.14 4.66 -7.89
CA GLY A 94 11.32 3.79 -8.75
C GLY A 94 9.81 3.98 -8.51
N TYR A 95 9.39 4.01 -7.25
CA TYR A 95 8.00 4.26 -6.87
C TYR A 95 7.53 5.63 -7.37
N ASN A 96 8.29 6.69 -7.08
CA ASN A 96 7.97 8.06 -7.49
C ASN A 96 7.85 8.17 -9.01
N SER A 97 8.72 7.50 -9.77
CA SER A 97 8.68 7.48 -11.24
C SER A 97 7.42 6.82 -11.80
N ILE A 98 6.94 5.74 -11.15
CA ILE A 98 5.69 5.08 -11.56
C ILE A 98 4.48 5.99 -11.27
N ILE A 99 4.43 6.57 -10.06
CA ILE A 99 3.35 7.47 -9.67
C ILE A 99 3.32 8.72 -10.55
N GLU A 100 4.47 9.33 -10.84
CA GLU A 100 4.57 10.51 -11.70
C GLU A 100 3.97 10.24 -13.09
N LYS A 101 4.36 9.15 -13.75
CA LYS A 101 3.82 8.77 -15.06
C LYS A 101 2.30 8.55 -15.00
N CYS A 102 1.87 7.73 -14.05
CA CYS A 102 0.47 7.40 -13.83
C CYS A 102 -0.39 8.64 -13.62
N VAL A 103 0.04 9.57 -12.77
CA VAL A 103 -0.71 10.80 -12.46
C VAL A 103 -0.73 11.76 -13.66
N LYS A 104 0.35 11.85 -14.44
CA LYS A 104 0.41 12.64 -15.68
C LYS A 104 -0.50 12.09 -16.79
N ASP A 105 -0.57 10.76 -16.91
CA ASP A 105 -1.38 10.10 -17.93
C ASP A 105 -2.87 10.03 -17.54
N SER A 106 -3.17 10.17 -16.25
CA SER A 106 -4.53 10.17 -15.74
C SER A 106 -5.23 11.52 -15.93
N LYS A 107 -6.57 11.50 -16.05
CA LYS A 107 -7.40 12.72 -15.92
C LYS A 107 -7.69 13.08 -14.46
N MET A 108 -6.83 12.67 -13.53
CA MET A 108 -7.06 12.89 -12.10
C MET A 108 -6.75 14.33 -11.72
N SER A 109 -7.76 14.99 -11.15
CA SER A 109 -7.59 16.25 -10.44
C SER A 109 -7.00 15.96 -9.06
N GLY A 110 -6.00 16.74 -8.64
CA GLY A 110 -5.40 16.65 -7.31
C GLY A 110 -5.37 18.01 -6.62
N THR A 111 -5.05 18.01 -5.33
CA THR A 111 -4.73 19.26 -4.62
C THR A 111 -3.34 19.75 -5.07
N CYS A 112 -3.19 21.07 -5.17
CA CYS A 112 -1.91 21.72 -5.53
C CYS A 112 -1.19 22.30 -4.30
N ASP A 113 -1.51 21.81 -3.09
CA ASP A 113 -0.78 22.15 -1.88
C ASP A 113 0.61 21.50 -1.90
N THR A 114 1.61 22.19 -1.36
CA THR A 114 2.95 21.62 -1.19
C THR A 114 3.03 21.00 0.21
N PRO A 115 3.37 19.69 0.33
CA PRO A 115 3.56 19.12 1.65
C PRO A 115 4.72 19.84 2.35
N MET A 116 4.56 20.10 3.63
CA MET A 116 5.61 20.73 4.40
C MET A 116 6.82 19.80 4.55
N THR A 117 8.02 20.35 4.44
CA THR A 117 9.26 19.62 4.71
C THR A 117 9.34 19.24 6.19
N PRO A 118 9.63 17.98 6.53
CA PRO A 118 9.70 17.53 7.91
C PRO A 118 10.80 18.24 8.72
N ASN A 119 10.51 18.54 9.97
CA ASN A 119 11.49 18.90 10.98
C ASN A 119 11.82 17.63 11.79
N LEU A 120 12.96 17.00 11.49
CA LEU A 120 13.29 15.72 12.09
C LEU A 120 13.62 15.84 13.57
N SER A 121 13.15 14.86 14.34
CA SER A 121 13.60 14.63 15.71
C SER A 121 13.72 13.15 16.03
N CYS A 122 14.58 12.87 17.02
CA CYS A 122 14.63 11.58 17.69
C CYS A 122 13.93 11.69 19.04
N ASP A 123 12.62 11.41 19.06
CA ASP A 123 11.79 11.55 20.27
C ASP A 123 11.44 10.17 20.82
N SER A 124 11.84 9.90 22.06
CA SER A 124 11.71 8.59 22.71
C SER A 124 12.34 7.46 21.90
N GLY A 125 13.50 7.72 21.30
CA GLY A 125 14.26 6.73 20.51
C GLY A 125 13.62 6.39 19.17
N THR A 126 12.67 7.19 18.66
CA THR A 126 12.01 6.99 17.37
C THR A 126 12.09 8.25 16.50
N CYS A 127 12.44 8.09 15.22
CA CYS A 127 12.45 9.18 14.25
C CYS A 127 11.02 9.67 13.95
N LYS A 128 10.79 10.98 14.13
CA LYS A 128 9.49 11.64 13.93
C LYS A 128 9.65 13.01 13.27
N ASP A 129 8.56 13.49 12.69
CA ASP A 129 8.40 14.89 12.34
C ASP A 129 7.91 15.67 13.57
N LYS A 130 8.58 16.76 13.92
CA LYS A 130 8.09 17.73 14.91
C LYS A 130 7.04 18.68 14.34
N GLY A 131 6.84 18.65 13.02
CA GLY A 131 5.94 19.53 12.31
C GLY A 131 6.37 20.99 12.39
N TYR A 132 5.47 21.88 11.99
CA TYR A 132 5.62 23.31 12.19
C TYR A 132 5.13 23.71 13.58
N SER A 133 5.99 24.36 14.36
CA SER A 133 5.54 25.17 15.49
C SER A 133 5.63 26.64 15.08
N PRO A 134 4.52 27.30 14.70
CA PRO A 134 4.50 28.75 14.71
C PRO A 134 4.69 29.19 16.16
N ASN A 135 5.82 29.82 16.47
CA ASN A 135 5.99 30.52 17.74
C ASN A 135 4.93 31.61 17.91
#